data_AF-A0A523REH7-F1
#
_entry.id   AF-A0A523REH7-F1
#
_cell.length_a   1.000
_cell.length_b   1.000
_cell.length_c   1.000
_cell.angle_alpha   90.00
_cell.angle_beta   90.00
_cell.angle_gamma   90.00
#
_symmetry.space_group_name_H-M   'P 1'
#
loop_
_entity.id
_entity.type
_entity.pdbx_description
1 polymer ?
#
loop_
_entity_poly.entity_id
_entity_poly.type
_entity_poly.pdbx_seq_one_letter_code
_entity_poly.pdbx_strand_id
1 'polypeptide(L)'
;MEDLKEKGLKIYNAIFQGEKSVELDEIQYPIKRFSSGIKYVDLFGYRFIEQNKNKKSEWGKKAREGHKIMWIIKGRRYLSQILDGEYSELKKKSS
;
A
#
# COMPACT_ATOMS: atom_id res chain seq x y z
N MET A 1 13.13 1.81 9.60
CA MET A 1 11.67 1.87 9.77
C MET A 1 11.15 3.24 9.33
N GLU A 2 11.84 4.34 9.70
CA GLU A 2 11.64 5.70 9.15
C GLU A 2 11.48 5.71 7.63
N ASP A 3 12.43 5.10 6.90
CA ASP A 3 12.45 5.05 5.43
C ASP A 3 11.22 4.36 4.82
N LEU A 4 10.72 3.29 5.47
CA LEU A 4 9.56 2.54 4.98
C LEU A 4 8.26 3.33 5.15
N LYS A 5 8.15 4.10 6.24
CA LYS A 5 7.02 5.00 6.48
C LYS A 5 7.01 6.12 5.45
N GLU A 6 8.14 6.80 5.24
CA GLU A 6 8.23 7.91 4.29
C GLU A 6 7.90 7.46 2.87
N LYS A 7 8.59 6.40 2.39
CA LYS A 7 8.33 5.81 1.07
C LYS A 7 6.89 5.31 0.96
N GLY A 8 6.37 4.70 2.02
CA GLY A 8 4.99 4.26 2.10
C GLY A 8 4.01 5.40 1.89
N LEU A 9 4.18 6.54 2.56
CA LEU A 9 3.31 7.70 2.41
C LEU A 9 3.39 8.33 1.01
N LYS A 10 4.60 8.43 0.44
CA LYS A 10 4.81 8.89 -0.94
C LYS A 10 4.06 8.01 -1.95
N ILE A 11 4.24 6.68 -1.86
CA ILE A 11 3.57 5.71 -2.73
C ILE A 11 2.05 5.75 -2.53
N TYR A 12 1.59 5.83 -1.29
CA TYR A 12 0.18 5.94 -0.95
C TYR A 12 -0.48 7.13 -1.66
N ASN A 13 0.14 8.32 -1.54
CA ASN A 13 -0.37 9.53 -2.18
C ASN A 13 -0.46 9.36 -3.70
N ALA A 14 0.62 8.89 -4.33
CA ALA A 14 0.66 8.69 -5.78
C ALA A 14 -0.42 7.69 -6.27
N ILE A 15 -0.60 6.56 -5.57
CA ILE A 15 -1.64 5.56 -5.89
C ILE A 15 -3.04 6.18 -5.85
N PHE A 16 -3.36 6.92 -4.79
CA PHE A 16 -4.70 7.46 -4.55
C PHE A 16 -4.98 8.81 -5.22
N GLN A 17 -3.95 9.51 -5.69
CA GLN A 17 -4.08 10.66 -6.59
C GLN A 17 -4.24 10.25 -8.06
N GLY A 18 -3.94 8.99 -8.39
CA GLY A 18 -4.14 8.46 -9.74
C GLY A 18 -2.92 8.58 -10.65
N GLU A 19 -1.75 8.81 -10.06
CA GLU A 19 -0.49 8.91 -10.79
C GLU A 19 -0.15 7.61 -11.54
N LYS A 20 0.74 7.75 -12.54
CA LYS A 20 1.26 6.63 -13.33
C LYS A 20 2.57 6.07 -12.76
N SER A 21 3.32 6.90 -12.07
CA SER A 21 4.59 6.55 -11.42
C SER A 21 4.75 7.33 -10.13
N VAL A 22 5.74 6.95 -9.34
CA VAL A 22 6.18 7.65 -8.13
C VAL A 22 7.69 7.73 -8.16
N GLU A 23 8.23 8.92 -7.88
CA GLU A 23 9.67 9.14 -7.77
C GLU A 23 10.12 8.94 -6.33
N LEU A 24 11.09 8.06 -6.14
CA LEU A 24 11.70 7.73 -4.84
C LEU A 24 13.21 7.65 -5.05
N ASP A 25 13.97 8.38 -4.24
CA ASP A 25 15.43 8.41 -4.31
C ASP A 25 15.94 8.69 -5.73
N GLU A 26 15.34 9.69 -6.41
CA GLU A 26 15.64 10.10 -7.80
C GLU A 26 15.35 9.02 -8.87
N ILE A 27 14.69 7.93 -8.49
CA ILE A 27 14.30 6.84 -9.40
C ILE A 27 12.79 6.80 -9.55
N GLN A 28 12.31 6.70 -10.79
CA GLN A 28 10.89 6.55 -11.09
C GLN A 28 10.46 5.08 -11.03
N TYR A 29 9.42 4.81 -10.24
CA TYR A 29 8.80 3.49 -10.12
C TYR A 29 7.38 3.52 -10.70
N PRO A 30 7.02 2.61 -11.62
CA PRO A 30 5.68 2.58 -12.21
C PRO A 30 4.63 2.05 -11.22
N ILE A 31 3.45 2.68 -11.21
CA ILE A 31 2.27 2.17 -10.50
C ILE A 31 1.59 1.14 -11.40
N LYS A 32 1.76 -0.13 -11.04
CA LYS A 32 1.18 -1.26 -11.76
C LYS A 32 -0.26 -1.50 -11.31
N ARG A 33 -1.02 -2.21 -12.13
CA ARG A 33 -2.40 -2.62 -11.81
C ARG A 33 -2.59 -4.10 -12.09
N PHE A 34 -3.31 -4.79 -11.22
CA PHE A 34 -3.85 -6.11 -11.53
C PHE A 34 -5.04 -5.97 -12.49
N SER A 35 -5.45 -7.07 -13.14
CA SER A 35 -6.67 -7.11 -13.96
C SER A 35 -7.94 -6.70 -13.19
N SER A 36 -7.93 -6.87 -11.86
CA SER A 36 -8.99 -6.40 -10.96
C SER A 36 -8.97 -4.88 -10.71
N GLY A 37 -8.06 -4.13 -11.32
CA GLY A 37 -7.90 -2.69 -11.16
C GLY A 37 -7.09 -2.25 -9.93
N ILE A 38 -6.68 -3.19 -9.07
CA ILE A 38 -5.95 -2.91 -7.82
C ILE A 38 -4.53 -2.43 -8.14
N LYS A 39 -4.17 -1.26 -7.61
CA LYS A 39 -2.87 -0.64 -7.83
C LYS A 39 -1.80 -1.17 -6.88
N TYR A 40 -0.58 -1.25 -7.36
CA TYR A 40 0.57 -1.59 -6.53
C TYR A 40 1.90 -1.04 -7.07
N VAL A 41 2.88 -0.93 -6.18
CA VAL A 41 4.29 -0.64 -6.49
C VAL A 41 5.16 -1.69 -5.84
N ASP A 42 6.15 -2.20 -6.57
CA ASP A 42 7.18 -3.11 -6.06
C ASP A 42 8.49 -2.34 -5.88
N LEU A 43 9.10 -2.44 -4.70
CA LEU A 43 10.33 -1.74 -4.33
C LEU A 43 11.18 -2.63 -3.43
N PHE A 44 12.37 -3.02 -3.87
CA PHE A 44 13.36 -3.79 -3.09
C PHE A 44 12.77 -4.98 -2.29
N GLY A 45 11.90 -5.78 -2.93
CA GLY A 45 11.27 -6.95 -2.31
C GLY A 45 10.06 -6.65 -1.42
N TYR A 46 9.68 -5.38 -1.29
CA TYR A 46 8.42 -4.94 -0.71
C TYR A 46 7.39 -4.69 -1.81
N ARG A 47 6.12 -4.96 -1.49
CA ARG A 47 4.96 -4.61 -2.29
C ARG A 47 4.05 -3.68 -1.51
N PHE A 48 3.78 -2.53 -2.11
CA PHE A 48 2.85 -1.52 -1.62
C PHE A 48 1.58 -1.68 -2.44
N ILE A 49 0.48 -2.14 -1.83
CA ILE A 49 -0.72 -2.57 -2.56
C ILE A 49 -1.99 -1.97 -1.98
N GLU A 50 -2.83 -1.43 -2.86
CA GLU A 50 -4.16 -0.93 -2.53
C GLU A 50 -5.08 -2.05 -2.01
N GLN A 51 -5.90 -1.75 -1.00
CA GLN A 51 -6.89 -2.69 -0.50
C GLN A 51 -7.94 -3.00 -1.57
N ASN A 52 -8.15 -4.28 -1.82
CA ASN A 52 -9.21 -4.71 -2.70
C ASN A 52 -10.59 -4.54 -2.03
N LYS A 53 -11.37 -3.57 -2.52
CA LYS A 53 -12.75 -3.29 -2.08
C LYS A 53 -13.72 -4.45 -2.29
N ASN A 54 -13.40 -5.42 -3.15
CA ASN A 54 -14.25 -6.58 -3.40
C ASN A 54 -14.05 -7.71 -2.37
N LYS A 55 -13.07 -7.59 -1.47
CA LYS A 55 -12.86 -8.58 -0.41
C LYS A 55 -14.00 -8.55 0.61
N LYS A 56 -14.45 -9.74 1.04
CA LYS A 56 -15.42 -9.95 2.13
C LYS A 56 -14.74 -9.85 3.51
N SER A 57 -13.96 -8.80 3.72
CA SER A 57 -13.28 -8.51 4.99
C SER A 57 -13.70 -7.13 5.50
N GLU A 58 -13.48 -6.86 6.79
CA GLU A 58 -13.69 -5.53 7.37
C GLU A 58 -12.91 -4.45 6.61
N TRP A 59 -11.68 -4.75 6.17
CA TRP A 59 -10.89 -3.83 5.34
C TRP A 59 -11.48 -3.61 3.94
N GLY A 60 -12.05 -4.66 3.34
CA GLY A 60 -12.79 -4.52 2.09
C GLY A 60 -14.06 -3.69 2.26
N LYS A 61 -14.74 -3.80 3.41
CA LYS A 61 -15.89 -2.96 3.77
C LYS A 61 -15.48 -1.50 3.90
N LYS A 62 -14.44 -1.19 4.67
CA LYS A 62 -13.90 0.17 4.80
C LYS A 62 -13.51 0.79 3.44
N ALA A 63 -12.86 0.02 2.57
CA ALA A 63 -12.53 0.48 1.23
C ALA A 63 -13.77 0.81 0.37
N ARG A 64 -14.89 0.06 0.55
CA ARG A 64 -16.17 0.38 -0.11
C ARG A 64 -16.82 1.64 0.48
N GLU A 65 -16.59 1.92 1.76
CA GLU A 65 -17.07 3.13 2.46
C GLU A 65 -16.24 4.39 2.10
N GLY A 66 -15.19 4.25 1.28
CA GLY A 66 -14.38 5.37 0.78
C GLY A 66 -13.03 5.52 1.46
N HIS A 67 -12.73 4.70 2.47
CA HIS A 67 -11.42 4.72 3.11
C HIS A 67 -10.31 4.29 2.15
N LYS A 68 -9.23 5.05 2.11
CA LYS A 68 -8.05 4.78 1.31
C LYS A 68 -7.10 3.92 2.12
N ILE A 69 -6.92 2.67 1.70
CA ILE A 69 -6.14 1.70 2.45
C ILE A 69 -5.05 1.12 1.55
N MET A 70 -3.81 1.14 2.04
CA MET A 70 -2.67 0.49 1.40
C MET A 70 -1.94 -0.42 2.39
N TRP A 71 -1.50 -1.57 1.93
CA TRP A 71 -0.68 -2.51 2.70
C TRP A 71 0.75 -2.51 2.20
N ILE A 72 1.69 -2.69 3.12
CA ILE A 72 3.10 -2.93 2.81
C ILE A 72 3.42 -4.38 3.19
N ILE A 73 3.80 -5.16 2.18
CA ILE A 73 4.00 -6.60 2.27
C ILE A 73 5.43 -6.94 1.88
N LYS A 74 6.08 -7.86 2.59
CA LYS A 74 7.37 -8.46 2.18
C LYS A 74 7.20 -9.97 2.08
N GLY A 75 7.33 -10.51 0.87
CA GLY A 75 6.99 -11.91 0.60
C GLY A 75 5.54 -12.22 0.95
N ARG A 76 5.30 -13.06 1.95
CA ARG A 76 3.94 -13.44 2.43
C ARG A 76 3.49 -12.66 3.67
N ARG A 77 4.32 -11.75 4.19
CA ARG A 77 4.07 -11.10 5.48
C ARG A 77 3.63 -9.65 5.29
N TYR A 78 2.49 -9.33 5.89
CA TYR A 78 2.03 -7.95 6.06
C TYR A 78 2.85 -7.30 7.17
N LEU A 79 3.49 -6.17 6.87
CA LEU A 79 4.38 -5.47 7.81
C LEU A 79 3.74 -4.22 8.38
N SER A 80 3.03 -3.47 7.53
CA SER A 80 2.39 -2.22 7.92
C SER A 80 1.22 -1.91 7.01
N GLN A 81 0.43 -0.94 7.45
CA GLN A 81 -0.74 -0.42 6.77
C GLN A 81 -0.69 1.11 6.76
N ILE A 82 -1.24 1.70 5.71
CA ILE A 82 -1.60 3.11 5.68
C ILE A 82 -3.11 3.20 5.48
N LEU A 83 -3.80 3.84 6.42
CA LEU A 83 -5.25 4.09 6.40
C LEU A 83 -5.44 5.60 6.39
N ASP A 84 -6.03 6.14 5.32
CA ASP A 84 -6.32 7.57 5.19
C ASP A 84 -5.11 8.49 5.45
N GLY A 85 -3.92 8.02 5.09
CA GLY A 85 -2.66 8.75 5.30
C GLY A 85 -1.97 8.46 6.63
N GLU A 86 -2.59 7.68 7.52
CA GLU A 86 -2.00 7.28 8.80
C GLU A 86 -1.26 5.95 8.70
N TYR A 87 0.04 5.96 8.94
CA TYR A 87 0.90 4.78 8.94
C TYR A 87 0.82 4.02 10.27
N SER A 88 0.63 2.71 10.21
CA SER A 88 0.62 1.80 11.36
C SER A 88 1.45 0.54 11.10
N GLU A 89 2.29 0.16 12.06
CA GLU A 89 3.02 -1.11 12.03
C GLU A 89 2.15 -2.27 12.53
N LEU A 90 2.20 -3.40 11.83
CA LEU A 90 1.54 -4.62 12.25
C LEU A 90 2.49 -5.42 13.14
N LYS A 91 2.14 -5.55 14.42
CA LYS A 91 2.89 -6.36 15.37
C LYS A 91 3.02 -7.80 14.85
N LYS A 92 4.20 -8.41 15.00
CA LYS A 92 4.30 -9.88 14.89
C LYS A 92 3.33 -10.47 15.91
N LYS A 93 2.43 -11.36 15.48
CA LYS A 93 1.86 -12.31 16.44
C LYS A 93 3.03 -13.16 16.92
N SER A 94 3.44 -12.95 18.17
CA SER A 94 4.28 -13.92 18.89
C SER A 94 3.50 -15.24 18.85
N SER A 95 4.02 -16.22 18.13
CA SER A 95 3.54 -17.60 18.22
C SER A 95 4.13 -18.25 19.45
#